data_AF-A0A448KAP2-F1
#
_entry.id   AF-A0A448KAP2-F1
#
_cell.length_a   1.000
_cell.length_b   1.000
_cell.length_c   1.000
_cell.angle_alpha   90.00
_cell.angle_beta   90.00
_cell.angle_gamma   90.00
#
_symmetry.space_group_name_H-M   'P 1'
#
loop_
_entity.id
_entity.type
_entity.pdbx_description
1 polymer ?
#
loop_
_entity_poly.entity_id
_entity_poly.type
_entity_poly.pdbx_seq_one_letter_code
_entity_poly.pdbx_strand_id
1 'polypeptide(L)'
;MYHADEYEESFPVPDVPGATGEVRTSKEGGGAAVIACGDAFIATSISPKGKMRGDLKGNLVNLALSITPWACNGEPIPGLNTPLAPATTDPTETPGTETS
;
A
#
# COMPACT_ATOMS: atom_id res chain seq x y z
N MET A 1 25.20 -4.40 -11.18
CA MET A 1 25.53 -2.97 -11.01
C MET A 1 24.75 -2.47 -9.81
N TYR A 2 25.45 -2.12 -8.73
CA TYR A 2 24.82 -1.55 -7.54
C TYR A 2 24.58 -0.06 -7.81
N HIS A 3 23.32 0.38 -7.82
CA HIS A 3 23.00 1.80 -7.88
C HIS A 3 23.21 2.37 -6.46
N ALA A 4 24.42 2.88 -6.19
CA ALA A 4 24.81 3.47 -4.91
C ALA A 4 24.08 4.80 -4.56
N ASP A 5 23.09 5.17 -5.37
CA ASP A 5 22.36 6.45 -5.30
C ASP A 5 20.87 6.28 -4.98
N GLU A 6 20.44 5.05 -4.68
CA GLU A 6 19.10 4.72 -4.18
C GLU A 6 19.14 4.54 -2.67
N TYR A 7 18.29 5.30 -1.97
CA TYR A 7 18.03 5.11 -0.55
C TYR A 7 16.76 4.29 -0.40
N GLU A 8 16.87 3.17 0.30
CA GLU A 8 15.77 2.28 0.63
C GLU A 8 15.58 2.22 2.14
N GLU A 9 14.33 2.25 2.59
CA GLU A 9 13.96 2.14 4.00
C GLU A 9 12.62 1.42 4.15
N SER A 10 12.50 0.58 5.18
CA SER A 10 11.22 -0.01 5.56
C SER A 10 10.42 0.93 6.47
N PHE A 11 9.10 0.93 6.34
CA PHE A 11 8.21 1.70 7.21
C PHE A 11 7.04 0.84 7.71
N PRO A 12 6.50 1.13 8.91
CA PRO A 12 5.36 0.39 9.45
C PRO A 12 4.08 0.71 8.67
N VAL A 13 3.24 -0.31 8.48
CA VAL A 13 1.90 -0.17 7.93
C VAL A 13 0.91 -0.39 9.08
N PRO A 14 0.36 0.69 9.67
CA PRO A 14 -0.55 0.57 10.81
C PRO A 14 -1.83 -0.17 10.40
N ASP A 15 -2.42 -0.88 11.36
CA ASP A 15 -3.73 -1.51 11.25
C ASP A 15 -3.88 -2.58 10.15
N VAL A 16 -2.77 -3.02 9.54
CA VAL A 16 -2.75 -4.12 8.57
C VAL A 16 -1.80 -5.23 9.04
N PRO A 17 -2.33 -6.30 9.68
CA PRO A 17 -1.50 -7.41 10.16
C PRO A 17 -0.67 -8.05 9.05
N GLY A 18 0.64 -8.19 9.29
CA GLY A 18 1.56 -8.84 8.36
C GLY A 18 1.94 -8.02 7.12
N ALA A 19 1.46 -6.79 6.99
CA ALA A 19 1.86 -5.92 5.88
C ALA A 19 3.30 -5.42 6.03
N THR A 20 3.97 -5.26 4.89
CA THR A 20 5.31 -4.67 4.80
C THR A 20 5.27 -3.40 3.95
N GLY A 21 6.05 -2.40 4.35
CA GLY A 21 6.21 -1.14 3.62
C GLY A 21 7.67 -0.89 3.29
N GLU A 22 7.95 -0.53 2.04
CA GLU A 22 9.28 -0.13 1.55
C GLU A 22 9.19 1.18 0.79
N VAL A 23 10.11 2.12 1.06
CA VAL A 23 10.25 3.36 0.29
C VAL A 23 11.64 3.42 -0.33
N ARG A 24 11.69 3.74 -1.62
CA ARG A 24 12.90 3.94 -2.40
C ARG A 24 12.94 5.36 -2.94
N THR A 25 14.06 6.05 -2.78
CA THR A 25 14.28 7.39 -3.33
C THR A 25 15.62 7.46 -4.01
N SER A 26 15.73 8.20 -5.11
CA SER A 26 17.00 8.37 -5.82
C SER A 26 17.57 9.78 -5.60
N LYS A 27 18.90 9.90 -5.64
CA LYS A 27 19.56 11.22 -5.64
C LYS A 27 19.22 12.04 -6.89
N GLU A 28 18.97 11.39 -8.01
CA GLU A 28 18.52 12.03 -9.26
C GLU A 28 17.10 12.59 -9.16
N GLY A 29 16.38 12.22 -8.11
CA GLY A 29 15.07 12.74 -7.75
C GLY A 29 13.95 11.76 -8.11
N GLY A 30 12.88 11.86 -7.32
CA GLY A 30 11.75 10.95 -7.40
C GLY A 30 11.96 9.73 -6.50
N GLY A 31 10.98 8.84 -6.55
CA GLY A 31 10.97 7.66 -5.71
C GLY A 31 9.66 6.92 -5.81
N ALA A 32 9.60 5.80 -5.11
CA ALA A 32 8.44 4.96 -5.00
C ALA A 32 8.25 4.49 -3.56
N ALA A 33 7.01 4.27 -3.16
CA ALA A 33 6.70 3.50 -1.97
C ALA A 33 5.80 2.32 -2.34
N VAL A 34 6.11 1.17 -1.77
CA VAL A 34 5.39 -0.08 -1.96
C VAL A 34 4.87 -0.57 -0.61
N ILE A 35 3.61 -0.99 -0.56
CA ILE A 35 3.03 -1.75 0.55
C ILE A 35 2.59 -3.10 0.01
N ALA A 36 3.01 -4.19 0.63
CA ALA A 36 2.50 -5.53 0.35
C ALA A 36 1.60 -5.99 1.51
N CYS A 37 0.41 -6.50 1.19
CA CYS A 37 -0.59 -6.91 2.17
C CYS A 37 -1.45 -8.06 1.62
N GLY A 38 -1.27 -9.28 2.15
CA GLY A 38 -2.00 -10.46 1.67
C GLY A 38 -1.83 -10.66 0.16
N ASP A 39 -2.95 -10.63 -0.57
CA ASP A 39 -3.02 -10.81 -2.03
C ASP A 39 -2.90 -9.50 -2.83
N ALA A 40 -2.76 -8.36 -2.17
CA ALA A 40 -2.69 -7.04 -2.78
C ALA A 40 -1.33 -6.37 -2.56
N PHE A 41 -0.97 -5.49 -3.48
CA PHE A 41 0.12 -4.55 -3.29
C PHE A 41 -0.27 -3.15 -3.76
N ILE A 42 0.24 -2.15 -3.06
CA ILE A 42 0.10 -0.74 -3.39
C ILE A 42 1.47 -0.29 -3.89
N ALA A 43 1.53 0.27 -5.10
CA ALA A 43 2.74 0.88 -5.63
C ALA A 43 2.45 2.35 -5.97
N THR A 44 3.17 3.27 -5.34
CA THR A 44 3.08 4.70 -5.62
C THR A 44 4.42 5.19 -6.11
N SER A 45 4.42 6.11 -7.07
CA SER A 45 5.66 6.70 -7.58
C SER A 45 5.47 8.17 -7.87
N ILE A 46 6.57 8.91 -7.73
CA ILE A 46 6.63 10.35 -7.96
C ILE A 46 7.82 10.62 -8.86
N SER A 47 7.55 11.17 -10.05
CA SER A 47 8.58 11.59 -10.99
C SER A 47 8.11 12.74 -11.89
N PRO A 48 8.94 13.75 -12.21
CA PRO A 48 10.22 14.10 -11.56
C PRO A 48 9.99 14.98 -10.32
N LYS A 49 10.90 14.90 -9.32
CA LYS A 49 10.82 15.68 -8.07
C LYS A 49 10.73 17.19 -8.28
N GLY A 50 11.20 17.73 -9.41
CA GLY A 50 11.20 19.17 -9.69
C GLY A 50 9.83 19.86 -9.58
N LYS A 51 8.72 19.10 -9.60
CA LYS A 51 7.36 19.61 -9.38
C LYS A 51 6.86 19.46 -7.94
N MET A 52 7.63 18.85 -7.04
CA MET A 52 7.26 18.58 -5.66
C MET A 52 8.12 19.39 -4.69
N ARG A 53 7.45 20.06 -3.74
CA ARG A 53 8.07 20.75 -2.62
C ARG A 53 7.94 19.88 -1.36
N GLY A 54 8.92 19.97 -0.46
CA GLY A 54 8.86 19.32 0.85
C GLY A 54 9.49 17.93 0.91
N ASP A 55 9.09 17.16 1.92
CA ASP A 55 9.62 15.83 2.23
C ASP A 55 9.08 14.78 1.26
N LEU A 56 9.89 14.42 0.26
CA LEU A 56 9.54 13.40 -0.73
C LEU A 56 9.28 12.04 -0.08
N LYS A 57 10.08 11.65 0.92
CA LYS A 57 9.97 10.34 1.56
C LYS A 57 8.64 10.25 2.31
N GLY A 58 8.38 11.22 3.19
CA GLY A 58 7.13 11.30 3.93
C GLY A 58 5.91 11.37 3.01
N ASN A 59 5.99 12.13 1.91
CA ASN A 59 4.90 12.21 0.94
C ASN A 59 4.61 10.89 0.23
N LEU A 60 5.64 10.14 -0.18
CA LEU A 60 5.47 8.81 -0.77
C LEU A 60 4.83 7.83 0.21
N VAL A 61 5.32 7.80 1.45
CA VAL A 61 4.78 6.95 2.51
C VAL A 61 3.32 7.30 2.78
N ASN A 62 3.01 8.59 2.97
CA ASN A 62 1.64 9.04 3.21
C ASN A 62 0.71 8.75 2.03
N LEU A 63 1.19 8.86 0.80
CA LEU A 63 0.42 8.52 -0.39
C LEU A 63 0.10 7.03 -0.43
N ALA A 64 1.08 6.16 -0.18
CA ALA A 64 0.86 4.72 -0.11
C ALA A 64 -0.12 4.36 1.02
N LEU A 65 0.07 4.92 2.21
CA LEU A 65 -0.81 4.70 3.37
C LEU A 65 -2.26 5.16 3.13
N SER A 66 -2.47 6.20 2.32
CA SER A 66 -3.82 6.69 2.00
C SER A 66 -4.65 5.72 1.15
N ILE A 67 -3.99 4.76 0.48
CA ILE A 67 -4.62 3.75 -0.37
C ILE A 67 -4.91 2.46 0.43
N THR A 68 -4.19 2.25 1.53
CA THR A 68 -4.27 1.07 2.40
C THR A 68 -5.68 0.66 2.82
N PRO A 69 -6.60 1.58 3.22
CA PRO A 69 -7.90 1.16 3.73
C PRO A 69 -8.69 0.31 2.73
N TRP A 70 -8.73 0.72 1.46
CA TRP A 70 -9.52 0.01 0.45
C TRP A 70 -8.73 -1.03 -0.34
N ALA A 71 -7.40 -0.96 -0.33
CA ALA A 71 -6.55 -1.96 -0.98
C ALA A 71 -6.20 -3.15 -0.07
N CYS A 72 -6.02 -2.92 1.24
CA CYS A 72 -5.57 -3.93 2.19
C CYS A 72 -6.61 -4.32 3.25
N ASN A 73 -7.52 -3.40 3.64
CA ASN A 73 -8.53 -3.68 4.68
C ASN A 73 -9.91 -4.02 4.12
N GLY A 74 -10.06 -4.07 2.79
CA GLY A 74 -11.33 -4.36 2.14
C GLY A 74 -12.38 -3.25 2.28
N GLU A 75 -11.98 -2.04 2.69
CA GLU A 75 -12.90 -0.91 2.74
C GLU A 75 -13.37 -0.52 1.33
N PRO A 76 -14.57 0.06 1.19
CA PRO A 76 -15.04 0.56 -0.10
C PRO A 76 -14.14 1.68 -0.64
N ILE A 77 -13.88 1.65 -1.95
CA ILE A 77 -13.17 2.76 -2.60
C ILE A 77 -14.01 4.03 -2.48
N PRO A 78 -13.44 5.15 -1.97
CA PRO A 78 -14.14 6.42 -1.86
C PRO A 78 -14.77 6.85 -3.20
N GLY A 79 -16.07 7.14 -3.20
CA GLY A 79 -16.82 7.57 -4.39
C GLY A 79 -17.29 6.44 -5.33
N LEU A 80 -16.78 5.22 -5.17
CA LEU A 80 -17.22 4.04 -5.93
C LEU A 80 -18.05 3.06 -5.09
N ASN A 81 -17.99 3.17 -3.75
CA ASN A 81 -18.73 2.33 -2.78
C ASN A 81 -18.56 0.82 -3.02
N THR A 82 -17.47 0.42 -3.66
CA THR A 82 -17.16 -0.97 -4.01
C THR A 82 -15.74 -1.29 -3.55
N PRO A 83 -15.47 -2.46 -2.94
CA PRO A 83 -14.12 -2.90 -2.59
C PRO A 83 -13.22 -3.10 -3.83
N LEU A 84 -11.90 -2.96 -3.67
CA LEU A 84 -10.93 -3.13 -4.77
C LEU A 84 -10.79 -4.59 -5.23
N ALA A 85 -10.65 -5.50 -4.27
CA ALA A 85 -10.83 -6.93 -4.48
C ALA A 85 -12.19 -7.31 -3.86
N PRO A 86 -12.94 -8.31 -4.39
CA PRO A 86 -13.94 -8.96 -3.56
C PRO A 86 -13.21 -9.38 -2.28
N ALA A 87 -13.73 -9.00 -1.10
CA ALA A 87 -13.12 -9.37 0.17
C ALA A 87 -12.77 -10.86 0.06
N THR A 88 -11.48 -11.21 0.20
CA THR A 88 -11.08 -12.62 0.23
C THR A 88 -11.92 -13.21 1.35
N THR A 89 -12.98 -13.94 0.97
CA THR A 89 -13.77 -14.68 1.91
C THR A 89 -12.78 -15.63 2.54
N ASP A 90 -12.43 -15.38 3.78
CA ASP A 90 -11.77 -16.36 4.62
C ASP A 90 -12.52 -17.69 4.40
N PRO A 91 -11.88 -18.82 4.06
CA PRO A 91 -12.57 -20.09 3.90
C PRO A 91 -12.97 -20.64 5.27
N THR A 92 -13.61 -19.83 6.12
CA THR A 92 -14.23 -20.22 7.39
C THR A 92 -15.47 -19.36 7.65
N GLU A 93 -16.40 -19.31 6.69
CA GLU A 93 -17.81 -19.15 7.02
C GLU A 93 -18.57 -20.40 6.54
N THR A 94 -18.53 -21.44 7.38
CA THR A 94 -19.67 -22.35 7.47
C THR A 94 -20.12 -22.36 8.92
N PRO A 95 -21.33 -21.84 9.17
CA PRO A 95 -22.27 -22.56 10.00
C PRO A 95 -23.62 -22.61 9.30
N GLY A 96 -23.74 -23.48 8.30
CA GLY A 96 -25.03 -23.98 7.85
C GLY A 96 -25.50 -25.06 8.81
N THR A 97 -26.04 -24.67 9.96
CA THR A 97 -26.98 -25.53 10.70
C THR A 97 -28.29 -25.50 9.91
N GLU A 98 -28.62 -26.60 9.24
CA GLU A 98 -30.00 -26.90 8.87
C GLU A 98 -30.37 -28.29 9.36
N THR A 99 -31.03 -28.28 10.51
CA THR A 99 -31.89 -29.36 11.00
C THR A 99 -33.13 -29.41 10.11
N SER A 100 -33.39 -30.55 9.45
CA SER A 100 -34.73 -31.15 9.40
C SER A 100 -34.71 -32.58 8.89
#